data_AF-A0A3D4FVV7-F1
#
_entry.id   AF-A0A3D4FVV7-F1
#
_cell.length_a   1.000
_cell.length_b   1.000
_cell.length_c   1.000
_cell.angle_alpha   90.00
_cell.angle_beta   90.00
_cell.angle_gamma   90.00
#
_symmetry.space_group_name_H-M   'P 1'
#
loop_
_entity.id
_entity.type
_entity.pdbx_description
1 polymer ?
#
loop_
_entity_poly.entity_id
_entity_poly.type
_entity_poly.pdbx_seq_one_letter_code
_entity_poly.pdbx_strand_id
1 'polypeptide(L)'
;LPGGAACTAATPVVCTTLAAHGLAVDDDLVITDLATLTCSTGHGGTALIANSADPGATPTTGSTVTVETVPSTTTFTMDIGGSTINGQLATTGATCAAADDADPVVFVATSTASASRTTTTDGTASYSWTDTEGTSGKDTITFNPATSGVSDATKAYYRLASSTSSATAGDFTSTDASGDDATDSETYAKLVEWDGTNNDFIIEITDDTDASNSVLSYKQYTFDANDHFATEGVVSSALVANGTAATMAAWETAMGTASLTTGGSANDIVFIDYGTGLSTDINRFTMDAG
;
A
#
# COMPACT_ATOMS: atom_id res chain seq x y z
N LEU A 1 -0.72 3.94 -3.79
CA LEU A 1 -0.05 5.25 -3.80
C LEU A 1 0.43 5.55 -2.38
N PRO A 2 1.36 6.49 -2.16
CA PRO A 2 1.70 6.99 -0.82
C PRO A 2 0.43 7.37 -0.05
N GLY A 3 0.46 7.33 1.30
CA GLY A 3 -0.69 7.40 2.20
C GLY A 3 -1.68 8.54 1.99
N GLY A 4 -1.28 9.60 1.28
CA GLY A 4 -2.12 10.68 0.79
C GLY A 4 -1.30 11.74 0.05
N ALA A 5 -1.98 12.73 -0.53
CA ALA A 5 -1.35 13.89 -1.16
C ALA A 5 -1.95 15.21 -0.67
N ALA A 6 -1.08 16.16 -0.32
CA ALA A 6 -1.48 17.55 -0.14
C ALA A 6 -1.76 18.18 -1.51
N CYS A 7 -2.96 18.72 -1.69
CA CYS A 7 -3.44 19.21 -2.97
C CYS A 7 -3.82 20.69 -2.89
N THR A 8 -3.26 21.49 -3.78
CA THR A 8 -3.44 22.95 -3.81
C THR A 8 -4.81 23.37 -4.33
N ALA A 9 -5.27 24.55 -3.91
CA ALA A 9 -6.44 25.22 -4.48
C ALA A 9 -6.13 25.97 -5.79
N ALA A 10 -5.51 25.30 -6.76
CA ALA A 10 -5.07 25.89 -8.02
C ALA A 10 -5.77 25.27 -9.24
N THR A 11 -5.57 25.87 -10.41
CA THR A 11 -5.96 25.27 -11.69
C THR A 11 -4.72 25.25 -12.61
N PRO A 12 -4.18 24.07 -12.93
CA PRO A 12 -4.59 22.74 -12.44
C PRO A 12 -4.31 22.56 -10.94
N VAL A 13 -5.00 21.61 -10.28
CA VAL A 13 -4.65 21.23 -8.90
C VAL A 13 -3.30 20.55 -8.96
N VAL A 14 -2.36 21.03 -8.16
CA VAL A 14 -1.07 20.39 -7.92
C VAL A 14 -1.17 19.60 -6.63
N CYS A 15 -0.87 18.30 -6.69
CA CYS A 15 -0.82 17.41 -5.55
C CYS A 15 0.62 16.95 -5.29
N THR A 16 1.01 16.92 -4.02
CA THR A 16 2.34 16.51 -3.56
C THR A 16 2.21 15.36 -2.58
N THR A 17 2.96 14.28 -2.80
CA THR A 17 3.06 13.12 -1.90
C THR A 17 4.39 13.17 -1.14
N LEU A 18 4.46 12.57 0.05
CA LEU A 18 5.72 12.51 0.81
C LEU A 18 6.74 11.53 0.21
N ALA A 19 6.25 10.45 -0.39
CA ALA A 19 7.08 9.47 -1.10
C ALA A 19 6.87 9.52 -2.61
N ALA A 20 7.77 8.88 -3.34
CA ALA A 20 7.66 8.76 -4.78
C ALA A 20 6.35 8.02 -5.14
N HIS A 21 5.49 8.66 -5.94
CA HIS A 21 4.15 8.14 -6.21
C HIS A 21 4.09 7.15 -7.38
N GLY A 22 5.12 7.07 -8.23
CA GLY A 22 5.15 6.14 -9.37
C GLY A 22 4.23 6.50 -10.55
N LEU A 23 3.29 7.42 -10.34
CA LEU A 23 2.36 7.91 -11.37
C LEU A 23 3.04 8.43 -12.65
N ALA A 24 2.39 8.16 -13.77
CA ALA A 24 2.63 8.71 -15.09
C ALA A 24 1.46 9.61 -15.52
N VAL A 25 1.68 10.36 -16.60
CA VAL A 25 0.59 11.11 -17.27
C VAL A 25 -0.43 10.11 -17.82
N ASP A 26 -1.70 10.49 -17.74
CA ASP A 26 -2.88 9.70 -18.10
C ASP A 26 -3.23 8.54 -17.15
N ASP A 27 -2.56 8.41 -16.01
CA ASP A 27 -2.97 7.46 -14.97
C ASP A 27 -4.31 7.85 -14.37
N ASP A 28 -5.20 6.87 -14.22
CA ASP A 28 -6.52 7.04 -13.61
C ASP A 28 -6.45 6.87 -12.09
N LEU A 29 -6.95 7.86 -11.37
CA LEU A 29 -7.01 7.90 -9.91
C LEU A 29 -8.45 7.89 -9.43
N VAL A 30 -8.71 7.09 -8.39
CA VAL A 30 -9.95 7.10 -7.62
C VAL A 30 -9.66 7.74 -6.26
N ILE A 31 -10.39 8.80 -5.93
CA ILE A 31 -10.36 9.46 -4.63
C ILE A 31 -11.14 8.58 -3.66
N THR A 32 -10.48 8.03 -2.64
CA THR A 32 -11.12 7.26 -1.56
C THR A 32 -11.35 8.09 -0.31
N ASP A 33 -10.54 9.13 -0.12
CA ASP A 33 -10.79 10.19 0.86
C ASP A 33 -10.49 11.54 0.23
N LEU A 34 -11.44 12.47 0.32
CA LEU A 34 -11.32 13.81 -0.24
C LEU A 34 -10.68 14.79 0.76
N ALA A 35 -10.66 14.44 2.05
CA ALA A 35 -10.20 15.32 3.11
C ALA A 35 -10.87 16.72 3.01
N THR A 36 -10.07 17.77 3.11
CA THR A 36 -10.52 19.17 2.97
C THR A 36 -10.55 19.70 1.54
N LEU A 37 -10.16 18.91 0.52
CA LEU A 37 -10.15 19.34 -0.87
C LEU A 37 -11.59 19.58 -1.36
N THR A 38 -11.89 20.78 -1.87
CA THR A 38 -13.24 21.11 -2.37
C THR A 38 -13.20 21.70 -3.77
N CYS A 39 -12.73 20.93 -4.74
CA CYS A 39 -12.58 21.37 -6.13
C CYS A 39 -13.54 20.60 -7.06
N SER A 40 -13.51 20.89 -8.37
CA SER A 40 -14.43 20.27 -9.35
C SER A 40 -13.69 19.82 -10.60
N THR A 41 -14.14 18.72 -11.20
CA THR A 41 -13.70 18.24 -12.52
C THR A 41 -13.95 19.26 -13.62
N GLY A 42 -13.08 19.27 -14.63
CA GLY A 42 -13.21 20.20 -15.74
C GLY A 42 -14.29 19.85 -16.75
N HIS A 43 -14.69 20.87 -17.53
CA HIS A 43 -15.64 20.76 -18.64
C HIS A 43 -16.99 20.11 -18.29
N GLY A 44 -17.58 20.50 -17.16
CA GLY A 44 -18.93 20.04 -16.78
C GLY A 44 -19.35 20.40 -15.37
N GLY A 45 -18.39 20.69 -14.48
CA GLY A 45 -18.67 21.16 -13.12
C GLY A 45 -19.19 20.06 -12.20
N THR A 46 -18.61 18.86 -12.23
CA THR A 46 -18.91 17.86 -11.19
C THR A 46 -17.95 18.08 -10.02
N ALA A 47 -18.47 18.28 -8.81
CA ALA A 47 -17.65 18.33 -7.60
C ALA A 47 -16.81 17.06 -7.48
N LEU A 48 -15.57 17.23 -7.01
CA LEU A 48 -14.82 16.10 -6.52
C LEU A 48 -15.51 15.55 -5.27
N ILE A 49 -15.59 14.24 -5.18
CA ILE A 49 -16.16 13.51 -4.05
C ILE A 49 -15.29 12.31 -3.72
N ALA A 50 -15.32 11.87 -2.46
CA ALA A 50 -14.79 10.55 -2.13
C ALA A 50 -15.66 9.46 -2.75
N ASN A 51 -15.04 8.39 -3.22
CA ASN A 51 -15.73 7.22 -3.74
C ASN A 51 -16.53 6.56 -2.61
N SER A 52 -17.81 6.34 -2.88
CA SER A 52 -18.74 5.69 -1.96
C SER A 52 -19.33 4.40 -2.54
N ALA A 53 -18.81 3.95 -3.69
CA ALA A 53 -19.25 2.72 -4.33
C ALA A 53 -18.68 1.49 -3.61
N ASP A 54 -19.47 0.41 -3.58
CA ASP A 54 -19.02 -0.87 -3.02
C ASP A 54 -17.78 -1.39 -3.80
N PRO A 55 -16.88 -2.15 -3.14
CA PRO A 55 -15.72 -2.74 -3.81
C PRO A 55 -16.10 -3.54 -5.07
N GLY A 56 -15.47 -3.22 -6.20
CA GLY A 56 -15.75 -3.86 -7.50
C GLY A 56 -16.93 -3.27 -8.29
N ALA A 57 -17.65 -2.30 -7.72
CA ALA A 57 -18.61 -1.50 -8.47
C ALA A 57 -17.93 -0.34 -9.21
N THR A 58 -18.65 0.25 -10.17
CA THR A 58 -18.19 1.49 -10.84
C THR A 58 -18.04 2.61 -9.81
N PRO A 59 -16.89 3.32 -9.77
CA PRO A 59 -16.69 4.43 -8.84
C PRO A 59 -17.79 5.49 -8.93
N THR A 60 -18.09 6.14 -7.80
CA THR A 60 -19.10 7.20 -7.73
C THR A 60 -18.72 8.35 -8.67
N THR A 61 -19.66 8.84 -9.49
CA THR A 61 -19.40 9.96 -10.40
C THR A 61 -18.83 11.17 -9.66
N GLY A 62 -17.63 11.62 -10.08
CA GLY A 62 -16.91 12.72 -9.44
C GLY A 62 -15.77 12.28 -8.51
N SER A 63 -15.60 10.97 -8.26
CA SER A 63 -14.46 10.45 -7.50
C SER A 63 -13.27 10.05 -8.36
N THR A 64 -13.37 10.14 -9.68
CA THR A 64 -12.31 9.75 -10.62
C THR A 64 -11.66 10.97 -11.25
N VAL A 65 -10.34 11.00 -11.28
CA VAL A 65 -9.52 12.03 -11.92
C VAL A 65 -8.37 11.39 -12.68
N THR A 66 -7.80 12.10 -13.65
CA THR A 66 -6.66 11.62 -14.43
C THR A 66 -5.46 12.51 -14.16
N VAL A 67 -4.26 11.92 -14.11
CA VAL A 67 -3.00 12.66 -13.97
C VAL A 67 -2.69 13.42 -15.25
N GLU A 68 -2.60 14.75 -15.17
CA GLU A 68 -2.32 15.63 -16.31
C GLU A 68 -0.83 15.81 -16.55
N THR A 69 -0.05 16.07 -15.49
CA THR A 69 1.41 16.18 -15.57
C THR A 69 2.08 15.57 -14.36
N VAL A 70 3.34 15.15 -14.54
CA VAL A 70 4.18 14.64 -13.45
C VAL A 70 5.48 15.47 -13.39
N PRO A 71 5.47 16.63 -12.71
CA PRO A 71 6.66 17.48 -12.63
C PRO A 71 7.83 16.87 -11.85
N SER A 72 7.56 15.98 -10.90
CA SER A 72 8.59 15.31 -10.09
C SER A 72 8.12 13.92 -9.65
N THR A 73 8.98 13.14 -8.98
CA THR A 73 8.59 11.84 -8.42
C THR A 73 7.55 11.94 -7.31
N THR A 74 7.40 13.12 -6.69
CA THR A 74 6.51 13.39 -5.55
C THR A 74 5.44 14.42 -5.88
N THR A 75 5.34 14.87 -7.14
CA THR A 75 4.41 15.93 -7.53
C THR A 75 3.75 15.57 -8.84
N PHE A 76 2.43 15.68 -8.86
CA PHE A 76 1.62 15.53 -10.06
C PHE A 76 0.54 16.63 -10.12
N THR A 77 0.00 16.85 -11.30
CA THR A 77 -1.21 17.66 -11.48
C THR A 77 -2.35 16.79 -11.94
N MET A 78 -3.58 17.15 -11.58
CA MET A 78 -4.78 16.45 -12.04
C MET A 78 -5.46 17.26 -13.13
N ASP A 79 -5.99 16.58 -14.15
CA ASP A 79 -6.88 17.20 -15.14
C ASP A 79 -8.23 17.48 -14.49
N ILE A 80 -8.23 18.52 -13.68
CA ILE A 80 -9.40 19.20 -13.19
C ILE A 80 -9.44 20.54 -13.93
N GLY A 81 -10.00 20.53 -15.14
CA GLY A 81 -10.15 21.75 -15.95
C GLY A 81 -10.97 22.83 -15.25
N GLY A 82 -10.33 23.67 -14.45
CA GLY A 82 -10.97 24.76 -13.73
C GLY A 82 -11.66 25.72 -14.70
N SER A 83 -12.99 25.68 -14.69
CA SER A 83 -13.80 26.81 -15.12
C SER A 83 -14.41 27.40 -13.86
N THR A 84 -14.02 28.62 -13.50
CA THR A 84 -14.89 29.45 -12.67
C THR A 84 -16.21 29.63 -13.40
N ILE A 85 -17.30 29.02 -12.93
CA ILE A 85 -18.64 29.42 -13.35
C ILE A 85 -18.99 30.65 -12.50
N ASN A 86 -18.78 31.84 -13.06
CA ASN A 86 -19.23 33.12 -12.46
C ASN A 86 -18.79 33.35 -10.99
N GLY A 87 -17.62 32.84 -10.57
CA GLY A 87 -17.12 33.02 -9.20
C GLY A 87 -17.80 32.16 -8.12
N GLN A 88 -18.38 30.99 -8.46
CA GLN A 88 -19.00 30.06 -7.51
C GLN A 88 -18.83 28.56 -7.91
N LEU A 89 -18.54 27.68 -6.94
CA LEU A 89 -18.39 26.20 -7.08
C LEU A 89 -19.60 25.51 -7.73
N ALA A 90 -19.33 24.41 -8.41
CA ALA A 90 -20.25 23.30 -8.51
C ALA A 90 -19.85 22.29 -7.42
N THR A 91 -20.54 22.20 -6.29
CA THR A 91 -21.97 21.86 -6.17
C THR A 91 -22.88 22.99 -5.68
N THR A 92 -22.33 24.02 -5.05
CA THR A 92 -23.05 25.21 -4.57
C THR A 92 -22.01 26.23 -4.09
N GLY A 93 -21.37 26.97 -4.99
CA GLY A 93 -20.83 28.29 -4.67
C GLY A 93 -19.65 28.50 -3.71
N ALA A 94 -18.91 27.49 -3.26
CA ALA A 94 -17.66 27.66 -2.49
C ALA A 94 -16.36 27.84 -3.34
N THR A 95 -15.33 28.42 -2.75
CA THR A 95 -14.00 28.50 -3.36
C THR A 95 -13.30 27.14 -3.23
N CYS A 96 -12.53 26.71 -4.23
CA CYS A 96 -11.68 25.52 -4.10
C CYS A 96 -10.76 25.68 -2.88
N ALA A 97 -10.83 24.74 -1.95
CA ALA A 97 -9.97 24.68 -0.77
C ALA A 97 -8.90 23.60 -0.99
N ALA A 98 -7.70 23.86 -0.48
CA ALA A 98 -6.60 22.92 -0.51
C ALA A 98 -6.76 21.85 0.55
N ALA A 99 -6.15 20.70 0.32
CA ALA A 99 -5.82 19.72 1.35
C ALA A 99 -4.33 19.84 1.69
N ASP A 100 -3.99 19.63 2.95
CA ASP A 100 -2.62 19.65 3.44
C ASP A 100 -2.18 18.27 3.92
N ASP A 101 -0.94 18.15 4.40
CA ASP A 101 -0.39 16.85 4.80
C ASP A 101 -1.07 16.30 6.07
N ALA A 102 -1.70 17.15 6.89
CA ALA A 102 -2.38 16.73 8.13
C ALA A 102 -3.77 16.13 7.88
N ASP A 103 -4.38 16.47 6.73
CA ASP A 103 -5.63 15.90 6.24
C ASP A 103 -5.51 15.74 4.71
N PRO A 104 -4.73 14.72 4.25
CA PRO A 104 -4.37 14.60 2.84
C PRO A 104 -5.44 13.87 2.04
N VAL A 105 -5.47 14.13 0.73
CA VAL A 105 -6.36 13.42 -0.19
C VAL A 105 -5.81 12.03 -0.44
N VAL A 106 -6.63 11.00 -0.25
CA VAL A 106 -6.23 9.60 -0.46
C VAL A 106 -6.67 9.15 -1.85
N PHE A 107 -5.69 8.75 -2.65
CA PHE A 107 -5.88 8.24 -4.00
C PHE A 107 -5.54 6.76 -4.09
N VAL A 108 -6.31 6.05 -4.90
CA VAL A 108 -5.98 4.71 -5.39
C VAL A 108 -5.86 4.78 -6.90
N ALA A 109 -4.71 4.39 -7.45
CA ALA A 109 -4.52 4.29 -8.88
C ALA A 109 -5.19 3.01 -9.42
N THR A 110 -5.63 3.06 -10.68
CA THR A 110 -6.10 1.87 -11.39
C THR A 110 -4.91 1.12 -11.96
N SER A 111 -4.54 0.01 -11.34
CA SER A 111 -3.38 -0.80 -11.72
C SER A 111 -3.62 -1.76 -12.89
N THR A 112 -4.80 -1.76 -13.52
CA THR A 112 -5.19 -2.80 -14.49
C THR A 112 -5.23 -2.31 -15.95
N ALA A 113 -4.22 -2.62 -16.77
CA ALA A 113 -4.23 -2.27 -18.20
C ALA A 113 -4.94 -3.29 -19.12
N SER A 114 -5.02 -4.56 -18.71
CA SER A 114 -5.59 -5.61 -19.58
C SER A 114 -6.15 -6.78 -18.78
N ALA A 115 -7.43 -6.74 -18.45
CA ALA A 115 -8.13 -7.84 -17.77
C ALA A 115 -8.82 -8.77 -18.77
N SER A 116 -8.62 -10.08 -18.62
CA SER A 116 -9.34 -11.10 -19.39
C SER A 116 -9.82 -12.20 -18.48
N ARG A 117 -11.03 -12.70 -18.76
CA ARG A 117 -11.61 -13.87 -18.10
C ARG A 117 -11.89 -14.93 -19.13
N THR A 118 -11.28 -16.09 -18.97
CA THR A 118 -11.59 -17.28 -19.76
C THR A 118 -12.40 -18.24 -18.89
N THR A 119 -13.49 -18.78 -19.42
CA THR A 119 -14.27 -19.82 -18.75
C THR A 119 -14.23 -21.07 -19.61
N THR A 120 -13.82 -22.18 -19.00
CA THR A 120 -13.74 -23.49 -19.65
C THR A 120 -15.04 -24.26 -19.44
N THR A 121 -15.29 -25.26 -20.28
CA THR A 121 -16.55 -26.03 -20.29
C THR A 121 -16.76 -26.90 -19.05
N ASP A 122 -15.72 -27.10 -18.25
CA ASP A 122 -15.77 -27.76 -16.93
C ASP A 122 -16.24 -26.82 -15.81
N GLY A 123 -16.48 -25.53 -16.11
CA GLY A 123 -16.91 -24.52 -15.15
C GLY A 123 -15.75 -23.78 -14.46
N THR A 124 -14.49 -24.09 -14.80
CA THR A 124 -13.33 -23.35 -14.30
C THR A 124 -13.26 -21.98 -14.97
N ALA A 125 -12.98 -20.93 -14.20
CA ALA A 125 -12.70 -19.60 -14.73
C ALA A 125 -11.29 -19.17 -14.34
N SER A 126 -10.54 -18.65 -15.31
CA SER A 126 -9.23 -18.04 -15.09
C SER A 126 -9.34 -16.56 -15.40
N TYR A 127 -8.85 -15.73 -14.48
CA TYR A 127 -8.72 -14.30 -14.63
C TYR A 127 -7.24 -13.94 -14.76
N SER A 128 -6.90 -13.17 -15.77
CA SER A 128 -5.54 -12.67 -16.00
C SER A 128 -5.59 -11.17 -16.17
N TRP A 129 -4.65 -10.48 -15.54
CA TRP A 129 -4.50 -9.03 -15.66
C TRP A 129 -3.01 -8.66 -15.77
N THR A 130 -2.74 -7.43 -16.19
CA THR A 130 -1.38 -6.88 -16.18
C THR A 130 -1.37 -5.66 -15.29
N ASP A 131 -0.46 -5.70 -14.34
CA ASP A 131 -0.22 -4.64 -13.39
C ASP A 131 0.60 -3.52 -14.03
N THR A 132 0.12 -2.28 -13.93
CA THR A 132 0.71 -1.09 -14.57
C THR A 132 1.59 -0.26 -13.66
N GLU A 133 1.50 -0.40 -12.34
CA GLU A 133 2.22 0.53 -11.45
C GLU A 133 3.75 0.35 -11.51
N GLY A 134 4.50 1.42 -11.26
CA GLY A 134 5.97 1.38 -11.20
C GLY A 134 6.53 1.02 -9.82
N THR A 135 5.70 1.07 -8.77
CA THR A 135 6.10 1.04 -7.36
C THR A 135 5.49 -0.15 -6.63
N SER A 136 6.07 -0.49 -5.47
CA SER A 136 5.49 -1.52 -4.61
C SER A 136 4.06 -1.16 -4.19
N GLY A 137 3.20 -2.16 -4.09
CA GLY A 137 1.78 -1.96 -3.82
C GLY A 137 1.03 -3.28 -3.67
N LYS A 138 -0.25 -3.16 -3.33
CA LYS A 138 -1.18 -4.27 -3.15
C LYS A 138 -2.38 -4.10 -4.06
N ASP A 139 -2.59 -5.09 -4.90
CA ASP A 139 -3.75 -5.21 -5.76
C ASP A 139 -4.72 -6.23 -5.19
N THR A 140 -5.99 -5.88 -5.14
CA THR A 140 -7.04 -6.77 -4.63
C THR A 140 -7.96 -7.16 -5.77
N ILE A 141 -8.01 -8.45 -6.08
CA ILE A 141 -8.97 -9.00 -7.02
C ILE A 141 -10.14 -9.59 -6.25
N THR A 142 -11.33 -9.06 -6.52
CA THR A 142 -12.60 -9.53 -5.94
C THR A 142 -13.38 -10.31 -6.98
N PHE A 143 -13.65 -11.58 -6.69
CA PHE A 143 -14.66 -12.34 -7.40
C PHE A 143 -16.01 -12.07 -6.75
N ASN A 144 -16.89 -11.39 -7.49
CA ASN A 144 -18.27 -11.15 -7.10
C ASN A 144 -19.22 -12.06 -7.92
N PRO A 145 -19.68 -13.19 -7.36
CA PRO A 145 -20.62 -14.05 -8.03
C PRO A 145 -22.03 -13.45 -8.01
N ALA A 146 -22.65 -13.30 -9.18
CA ALA A 146 -24.05 -12.90 -9.30
C ALA A 146 -25.07 -13.94 -8.75
N THR A 147 -24.58 -15.06 -8.19
CA THR A 147 -25.43 -16.14 -7.66
C THR A 147 -25.77 -15.85 -6.21
N SER A 148 -27.07 -15.70 -5.93
CA SER A 148 -27.56 -15.51 -4.56
C SER A 148 -27.09 -16.64 -3.64
N GLY A 149 -26.52 -16.28 -2.48
CA GLY A 149 -26.01 -17.23 -1.48
C GLY A 149 -24.55 -17.64 -1.66
N VAL A 150 -23.83 -17.08 -2.65
CA VAL A 150 -22.37 -17.24 -2.77
C VAL A 150 -21.71 -15.94 -2.33
N SER A 151 -20.78 -16.01 -1.38
CA SER A 151 -20.05 -14.84 -0.90
C SER A 151 -18.97 -14.41 -1.89
N ASP A 152 -18.65 -13.13 -1.87
CA ASP A 152 -17.48 -12.59 -2.55
C ASP A 152 -16.21 -13.27 -2.02
N ALA A 153 -15.26 -13.48 -2.93
CA ALA A 153 -13.93 -13.98 -2.59
C ALA A 153 -12.88 -12.98 -3.05
N THR A 154 -11.98 -12.59 -2.15
CA THR A 154 -10.91 -11.64 -2.44
C THR A 154 -9.55 -12.33 -2.40
N LYS A 155 -8.64 -11.89 -3.26
CA LYS A 155 -7.23 -12.30 -3.23
C LYS A 155 -6.35 -11.06 -3.42
N ALA A 156 -5.37 -10.91 -2.53
CA ALA A 156 -4.34 -9.91 -2.66
C ALA A 156 -3.21 -10.41 -3.57
N TYR A 157 -2.64 -9.49 -4.35
CA TYR A 157 -1.42 -9.64 -5.13
C TYR A 157 -0.51 -8.48 -4.76
N TYR A 158 0.78 -8.75 -4.56
CA TYR A 158 1.73 -7.74 -4.10
C TYR A 158 2.75 -7.46 -5.19
N ARG A 159 2.86 -6.21 -5.63
CA ARG A 159 4.08 -5.77 -6.32
C ARG A 159 5.14 -5.52 -5.27
N LEU A 160 6.23 -6.27 -5.37
CA LEU A 160 7.28 -6.26 -4.37
C LEU A 160 8.29 -5.14 -4.64
N ALA A 161 8.67 -4.43 -3.58
CA ALA A 161 9.89 -3.65 -3.55
C ALA A 161 11.11 -4.58 -3.60
N SER A 162 12.26 -4.03 -4.00
CA SER A 162 13.51 -4.78 -3.95
C SER A 162 13.85 -5.15 -2.49
N SER A 163 14.03 -6.44 -2.23
CA SER A 163 14.48 -6.97 -0.94
C SER A 163 16.01 -7.03 -0.81
N THR A 164 16.76 -6.55 -1.80
CA THR A 164 18.23 -6.50 -1.71
C THR A 164 18.65 -5.16 -1.13
N SER A 165 18.92 -5.11 0.17
CA SER A 165 19.70 -4.02 0.74
C SER A 165 21.18 -4.22 0.43
N SER A 166 21.84 -3.11 0.11
CA SER A 166 23.24 -3.02 -0.27
C SER A 166 24.16 -3.42 0.89
N ALA A 167 24.57 -4.70 1.00
CA ALA A 167 25.80 -5.21 1.66
C ALA A 167 26.22 -4.60 3.02
N THR A 168 25.31 -3.93 3.71
CA THR A 168 25.50 -3.17 4.94
C THR A 168 24.24 -3.47 5.73
N ALA A 169 24.43 -4.06 6.91
CA ALA A 169 23.37 -4.61 7.76
C ALA A 169 22.02 -3.87 7.69
N GLY A 170 20.93 -4.66 7.62
CA GLY A 170 19.55 -4.22 7.87
C GLY A 170 18.74 -3.89 6.62
N ASP A 171 18.13 -4.91 5.99
CA ASP A 171 17.11 -4.69 4.94
C ASP A 171 15.78 -4.16 5.52
N PHE A 172 15.51 -4.49 6.78
CA PHE A 172 14.44 -3.90 7.57
C PHE A 172 14.83 -3.85 9.05
N THR A 173 14.44 -2.79 9.74
CA THR A 173 14.61 -2.61 11.19
C THR A 173 13.44 -1.76 11.66
N SER A 174 12.59 -2.32 12.53
CA SER A 174 11.50 -1.57 13.14
C SER A 174 12.05 -0.51 14.09
N THR A 175 11.37 0.63 14.15
CA THR A 175 11.60 1.69 15.13
C THR A 175 10.42 1.87 16.09
N ASP A 176 9.32 1.16 15.86
CA ASP A 176 8.14 1.14 16.74
C ASP A 176 8.44 0.32 17.99
N ALA A 177 8.65 1.00 19.11
CA ALA A 177 8.90 0.37 20.41
C ALA A 177 7.61 0.02 21.16
N SER A 178 6.47 0.52 20.69
CA SER A 178 5.15 0.38 21.31
C SER A 178 4.43 -0.88 20.83
N GLY A 179 4.76 -1.34 19.63
CA GLY A 179 3.98 -2.32 18.89
C GLY A 179 2.61 -1.78 18.50
N ASP A 180 2.47 -0.46 18.36
CA ASP A 180 1.20 0.18 18.03
C ASP A 180 1.23 0.88 16.67
N ASP A 181 0.05 0.97 16.06
CA ASP A 181 -0.16 1.55 14.73
C ASP A 181 -0.61 3.02 14.84
N ALA A 182 -0.19 3.73 15.90
CA ALA A 182 -0.77 5.02 16.27
C ALA A 182 0.24 6.12 16.59
N THR A 183 1.53 5.79 16.72
CA THR A 183 2.56 6.74 17.13
C THR A 183 3.32 7.28 15.92
N ASP A 184 3.40 8.61 15.85
CA ASP A 184 4.08 9.34 14.78
C ASP A 184 5.59 9.09 14.79
N SER A 185 6.21 9.11 13.60
CA SER A 185 7.66 8.98 13.41
C SER A 185 8.24 7.57 13.54
N GLU A 186 7.45 6.53 13.32
CA GLU A 186 7.87 5.13 13.46
C GLU A 186 7.80 4.35 12.15
N THR A 187 8.57 3.28 12.04
CA THR A 187 8.51 2.31 10.94
C THR A 187 8.36 0.93 11.54
N TYR A 188 7.38 0.17 11.06
CA TYR A 188 7.13 -1.19 11.54
C TYR A 188 6.78 -2.11 10.36
N ALA A 189 6.76 -3.43 10.60
CA ALA A 189 6.34 -4.40 9.60
C ALA A 189 5.28 -5.38 10.11
N LYS A 190 4.34 -5.73 9.23
CA LYS A 190 3.28 -6.73 9.44
C LYS A 190 3.51 -7.94 8.54
N LEU A 191 3.17 -9.14 9.02
CA LEU A 191 3.22 -10.36 8.20
C LEU A 191 1.92 -10.46 7.38
N VAL A 192 2.03 -10.32 6.05
CA VAL A 192 0.85 -10.30 5.17
C VAL A 192 0.68 -11.56 4.33
N GLU A 193 1.75 -12.34 4.15
CA GLU A 193 1.68 -13.66 3.52
C GLU A 193 2.72 -14.60 4.14
N TRP A 194 2.33 -15.85 4.37
CA TRP A 194 3.20 -16.91 4.89
C TRP A 194 3.07 -18.18 4.05
N ASP A 195 4.19 -18.68 3.53
CA ASP A 195 4.29 -19.98 2.87
C ASP A 195 5.44 -20.80 3.47
N GLY A 196 5.14 -21.48 4.58
CA GLY A 196 6.07 -22.45 5.19
C GLY A 196 6.26 -23.74 4.39
N THR A 197 5.60 -23.93 3.24
CA THR A 197 5.88 -25.07 2.34
C THR A 197 7.02 -24.73 1.39
N ASN A 198 7.03 -23.49 0.89
CA ASN A 198 8.03 -22.99 -0.04
C ASN A 198 9.16 -22.23 0.67
N ASN A 199 9.04 -22.06 2.00
CA ASN A 199 9.93 -21.28 2.85
C ASN A 199 10.06 -19.83 2.39
N ASP A 200 8.91 -19.17 2.17
CA ASP A 200 8.87 -17.75 1.86
C ASP A 200 7.75 -17.03 2.61
N PHE A 201 7.88 -15.70 2.68
CA PHE A 201 6.89 -14.83 3.30
C PHE A 201 6.97 -13.41 2.73
N ILE A 202 5.87 -12.67 2.87
CA ILE A 202 5.77 -11.26 2.48
C ILE A 202 5.46 -10.42 3.72
N ILE A 203 6.19 -9.32 3.88
CA ILE A 203 5.87 -8.30 4.87
C ILE A 203 5.31 -7.05 4.19
N GLU A 204 4.42 -6.37 4.89
CA GLU A 204 4.08 -4.97 4.65
C GLU A 204 4.92 -4.12 5.61
N ILE A 205 5.69 -3.19 5.07
CA ILE A 205 6.40 -2.17 5.82
C ILE A 205 5.56 -0.90 5.77
N THR A 206 5.20 -0.40 6.94
CA THR A 206 4.62 0.94 7.08
C THR A 206 5.73 1.87 7.54
N ASP A 207 6.06 2.86 6.71
CA ASP A 207 6.83 4.03 7.12
C ASP A 207 5.82 5.09 7.57
N ASP A 208 5.66 5.20 8.88
CA ASP A 208 4.76 6.14 9.57
C ASP A 208 5.53 7.37 10.08
N THR A 209 6.56 7.80 9.32
CA THR A 209 7.26 9.06 9.62
C THR A 209 6.27 10.24 9.75
N ASP A 210 5.14 10.16 9.03
CA ASP A 210 3.99 11.04 9.14
C ASP A 210 2.70 10.19 9.26
N ALA A 211 2.09 10.16 10.46
CA ALA A 211 0.89 9.38 10.76
C ALA A 211 -0.37 9.78 9.96
N SER A 212 -0.39 11.00 9.41
CA SER A 212 -1.45 11.42 8.49
C SER A 212 -1.21 10.91 7.06
N ASN A 213 -0.02 10.42 6.74
CA ASN A 213 0.40 10.06 5.39
C ASN A 213 1.46 8.94 5.37
N SER A 214 1.10 7.77 5.90
CA SER A 214 2.00 6.61 5.96
C SER A 214 2.32 6.04 4.58
N VAL A 215 3.55 5.57 4.38
CA VAL A 215 3.97 4.96 3.11
C VAL A 215 4.05 3.44 3.28
N LEU A 216 3.28 2.73 2.48
CA LEU A 216 3.27 1.26 2.47
C LEU A 216 4.21 0.71 1.40
N SER A 217 4.98 -0.31 1.75
CA SER A 217 5.77 -1.10 0.80
C SER A 217 5.76 -2.58 1.16
N TYR A 218 5.92 -3.44 0.17
CA TYR A 218 5.85 -4.89 0.34
C TYR A 218 7.16 -5.53 -0.08
N LYS A 219 7.72 -6.40 0.76
CA LYS A 219 8.94 -7.15 0.43
C LYS A 219 8.73 -8.63 0.67
N GLN A 220 9.26 -9.46 -0.24
CA GLN A 220 9.26 -10.91 -0.10
C GLN A 220 10.66 -11.40 0.28
N TYR A 221 10.68 -12.38 1.16
CA TYR A 221 11.89 -13.06 1.62
C TYR A 221 11.73 -14.56 1.49
N THR A 222 12.83 -15.22 1.15
CA THR A 222 12.96 -16.67 1.25
C THR A 222 13.88 -16.99 2.42
N PHE A 223 13.66 -18.11 3.09
CA PHE A 223 14.50 -18.55 4.20
C PHE A 223 14.87 -20.03 4.08
N ASP A 224 15.98 -20.41 4.72
CA ASP A 224 16.39 -21.81 4.79
C ASP A 224 17.04 -22.16 6.13
N ALA A 225 17.47 -23.42 6.26
CA ALA A 225 18.03 -23.93 7.50
C ALA A 225 19.41 -23.37 7.87
N ASN A 226 20.07 -22.63 6.97
CA ASN A 226 21.36 -21.98 7.22
C ASN A 226 21.19 -20.57 7.80
N ASP A 227 19.99 -20.01 7.80
CA ASP A 227 19.69 -18.68 8.32
C ASP A 227 19.66 -18.63 9.85
N HIS A 228 19.73 -17.42 10.39
CA HIS A 228 19.57 -17.14 11.82
C HIS A 228 18.15 -16.70 12.13
N PHE A 229 17.52 -17.39 13.07
CA PHE A 229 16.16 -17.11 13.50
C PHE A 229 16.12 -16.67 14.96
N ALA A 230 15.24 -15.72 15.25
CA ALA A 230 14.95 -15.30 16.61
C ALA A 230 13.47 -14.87 16.78
N THR A 231 13.00 -15.02 18.00
CA THR A 231 11.67 -14.59 18.47
C THR A 231 11.86 -13.65 19.66
N GLU A 232 10.82 -12.93 20.09
CA GLU A 232 10.89 -12.03 21.27
C GLU A 232 11.88 -10.87 21.07
N GLY A 233 11.99 -10.38 19.84
CA GLY A 233 12.88 -9.29 19.46
C GLY A 233 12.33 -7.94 19.93
N VAL A 234 13.06 -7.27 20.81
CA VAL A 234 12.61 -5.99 21.36
C VAL A 234 13.10 -4.83 20.49
N VAL A 235 12.17 -3.98 20.07
CA VAL A 235 12.46 -2.68 19.47
C VAL A 235 12.54 -1.63 20.57
N SER A 236 13.62 -0.85 20.55
CA SER A 236 13.71 0.38 21.33
C SER A 236 14.33 1.46 20.45
N SER A 237 14.01 2.73 20.70
CA SER A 237 14.52 3.88 19.95
C SER A 237 16.06 3.99 19.89
N ALA A 238 16.80 3.16 20.64
CA ALA A 238 18.26 3.12 20.65
C ALA A 238 18.86 1.74 20.27
N LEU A 239 18.07 0.67 20.21
CA LEU A 239 18.59 -0.70 20.00
C LEU A 239 17.47 -1.63 19.52
N VAL A 240 17.75 -2.42 18.48
CA VAL A 240 17.00 -3.65 18.22
C VAL A 240 17.75 -4.81 18.85
N ALA A 241 17.15 -5.41 19.88
CA ALA A 241 17.66 -6.64 20.47
C ALA A 241 17.13 -7.82 19.66
N ASN A 242 18.02 -8.68 19.15
CA ASN A 242 17.68 -9.88 18.37
C ASN A 242 16.96 -10.98 19.17
N GLY A 243 16.27 -10.63 20.26
CA GLY A 243 15.44 -11.53 21.05
C GLY A 243 16.13 -12.82 21.51
N THR A 244 15.32 -13.87 21.64
CA THR A 244 15.73 -15.24 21.94
C THR A 244 16.00 -15.98 20.64
N ALA A 245 17.22 -16.51 20.47
CA ALA A 245 17.56 -17.34 19.32
C ALA A 245 16.65 -18.58 19.24
N ALA A 246 16.14 -18.86 18.05
CA ALA A 246 15.21 -19.95 17.78
C ALA A 246 15.77 -20.89 16.71
N THR A 247 15.28 -22.14 16.70
CA THR A 247 15.47 -23.01 15.54
C THR A 247 14.52 -22.57 14.41
N MET A 248 14.84 -22.91 13.16
CA MET A 248 13.94 -22.69 12.03
C MET A 248 12.51 -23.20 12.33
N ALA A 249 12.38 -24.45 12.79
CA ALA A 249 11.08 -25.04 13.10
C ALA A 249 10.28 -24.29 14.19
N ALA A 250 10.97 -23.75 15.21
CA ALA A 250 10.32 -22.95 16.24
C ALA A 250 9.86 -21.59 15.70
N TRP A 251 10.69 -20.97 14.86
CA TRP A 251 10.38 -19.72 14.19
C TRP A 251 9.23 -19.87 13.17
N GLU A 252 9.24 -20.92 12.35
CA GLU A 252 8.14 -21.24 11.42
C GLU A 252 6.82 -21.46 12.16
N THR A 253 6.86 -22.07 13.34
CA THR A 253 5.66 -22.24 14.19
C THR A 253 5.12 -20.89 14.66
N ALA A 254 6.01 -19.96 15.04
CA ALA A 254 5.64 -18.62 15.44
C ALA A 254 5.08 -17.80 14.26
N MET A 255 5.74 -17.81 13.10
CA MET A 255 5.28 -17.15 11.88
C MET A 255 3.93 -17.69 11.40
N GLY A 256 3.76 -19.01 11.38
CA GLY A 256 2.49 -19.62 11.02
C GLY A 256 1.36 -19.24 11.99
N THR A 257 1.68 -18.98 13.26
CA THR A 257 0.70 -18.47 14.23
C THR A 257 0.37 -17.00 13.97
N ALA A 258 1.37 -16.15 13.74
CA ALA A 258 1.19 -14.73 13.41
C ALA A 258 0.34 -14.55 12.13
N SER A 259 0.56 -15.39 11.12
CA SER A 259 -0.18 -15.35 9.85
C SER A 259 -1.69 -15.62 9.96
N LEU A 260 -2.17 -16.09 11.12
CA LEU A 260 -3.60 -16.28 11.36
C LEU A 260 -4.33 -14.93 11.54
N THR A 261 -3.58 -13.86 11.85
CA THR A 261 -4.12 -12.50 11.88
C THR A 261 -4.26 -11.98 10.46
N THR A 262 -5.49 -11.68 10.04
CA THR A 262 -5.74 -11.13 8.71
C THR A 262 -5.12 -9.74 8.59
N GLY A 263 -4.16 -9.60 7.68
CA GLY A 263 -3.41 -8.35 7.48
C GLY A 263 -2.20 -8.17 8.41
N GLY A 264 -1.92 -9.15 9.27
CA GLY A 264 -0.82 -9.10 10.25
C GLY A 264 -1.06 -8.12 11.39
N SER A 265 -0.10 -8.09 12.32
CA SER A 265 0.00 -7.15 13.44
C SER A 265 1.23 -6.28 13.28
N ALA A 266 1.21 -5.07 13.85
CA ALA A 266 2.41 -4.26 13.98
C ALA A 266 3.51 -5.08 14.67
N ASN A 267 4.75 -4.95 14.18
CA ASN A 267 5.92 -5.66 14.66
C ASN A 267 5.88 -7.21 14.60
N ASP A 268 5.04 -7.83 13.77
CA ASP A 268 5.17 -9.27 13.49
C ASP A 268 6.61 -9.64 13.12
N ILE A 269 7.28 -8.74 12.38
CA ILE A 269 8.72 -8.74 12.14
C ILE A 269 9.33 -7.43 12.63
N VAL A 270 10.46 -7.50 13.33
CA VAL A 270 11.18 -6.32 13.86
C VAL A 270 12.56 -6.11 13.25
N PHE A 271 13.13 -7.15 12.68
CA PHE A 271 14.45 -7.05 12.06
C PHE A 271 14.63 -8.08 10.97
N ILE A 272 15.14 -7.62 9.83
CA ILE A 272 15.61 -8.46 8.73
C ILE A 272 16.97 -7.95 8.28
N ASP A 273 17.97 -8.84 8.30
CA ASP A 273 19.22 -8.67 7.57
C ASP A 273 19.21 -9.68 6.43
N TYR A 274 18.87 -9.19 5.23
CA TYR A 274 18.73 -10.03 4.04
C TYR A 274 19.84 -9.73 3.05
N GLY A 275 20.50 -10.78 2.58
CA GLY A 275 21.56 -10.68 1.60
C GLY A 275 21.04 -10.46 0.18
N THR A 276 21.69 -11.10 -0.77
CA THR A 276 21.31 -11.06 -2.19
C THR A 276 20.20 -12.05 -2.56
N GLY A 277 19.67 -12.78 -1.58
CA GLY A 277 18.68 -13.84 -1.80
C GLY A 277 19.25 -15.08 -2.48
N LEU A 278 20.57 -15.28 -2.41
CA LEU A 278 21.19 -16.51 -2.85
C LEU A 278 21.10 -17.55 -1.74
N SER A 279 20.95 -18.83 -2.09
CA SER A 279 20.91 -19.95 -1.13
C SER A 279 22.22 -20.17 -0.35
N THR A 280 23.23 -19.32 -0.57
CA THR A 280 24.50 -19.32 0.14
C THR A 280 24.59 -18.19 1.16
N ASP A 281 23.68 -17.23 1.09
CA ASP A 281 23.61 -16.12 2.02
C ASP A 281 23.10 -16.64 3.36
N ILE A 282 23.61 -16.07 4.45
CA ILE A 282 23.09 -16.32 5.79
C ILE A 282 22.36 -15.06 6.19
N ASN A 283 21.04 -15.15 6.18
CA ASN A 283 20.14 -14.07 6.54
C ASN A 283 19.82 -14.13 8.02
N ARG A 284 19.25 -13.05 8.55
CA ARG A 284 18.72 -13.00 9.91
C ARG A 284 17.30 -12.50 9.91
N PHE A 285 16.43 -13.22 10.60
CA PHE A 285 15.03 -12.86 10.80
C PHE A 285 14.69 -12.85 12.29
N THR A 286 14.13 -11.74 12.76
CA THR A 286 13.71 -11.58 14.16
C THR A 286 12.26 -11.11 14.20
N MET A 287 11.43 -11.85 14.93
CA MET A 287 10.04 -11.48 15.25
C MET A 287 9.97 -10.80 16.61
N ASP A 288 9.03 -9.87 16.83
CA ASP A 288 8.72 -9.35 18.18
C ASP A 288 8.08 -10.43 19.06
N ALA A 289 7.35 -11.34 18.43
CA ALA A 289 6.55 -12.37 19.09
C ALA A 289 5.50 -11.80 20.06
N GLY A 290 4.49 -11.11 19.50
CA GLY A 290 3.10 -11.04 19.99
C GLY A 290 2.84 -10.43 21.36
#